data_AF-A0A352XB28-F1
#
_entry.id   AF-A0A352XB28-F1
#
_cell.length_a   1.000
_cell.length_b   1.000
_cell.length_c   1.000
_cell.angle_alpha   90.00
_cell.angle_beta   90.00
_cell.angle_gamma   90.00
#
_symmetry.space_group_name_H-M   'P 1'
#
loop_
_entity.id
_entity.type
_entity.pdbx_description
1 polymer ?
#
loop_
_entity_poly.entity_id
_entity_poly.type
_entity_poly.pdbx_seq_one_letter_code
_entity_poly.pdbx_strand_id
1 'polypeptide(L)' 'MGYATFVLKQKDPDFSCWFEKLRQDIEVLANEPGKHSQRLIKLQHALVELIDFLDPECIRFAKEFRTKINRESC' A
#
# COMPACT_ATOMS: atom_id res chain seq x y z
N MET A 1 -13.29 -7.77 -9.22
CA MET A 1 -14.03 -6.49 -9.26
C MET A 1 -13.18 -5.48 -10.00
N GLY A 2 -13.79 -4.61 -10.82
CA GLY A 2 -13.08 -3.47 -11.38
C GLY A 2 -12.86 -2.38 -10.32
N TYR A 3 -11.91 -1.46 -10.56
CA TYR A 3 -11.58 -0.39 -9.61
C TYR A 3 -12.80 0.47 -9.25
N ALA A 4 -13.64 0.81 -10.22
CA ALA A 4 -14.89 1.56 -9.97
C ALA A 4 -15.85 0.80 -9.03
N THR A 5 -16.00 -0.51 -9.21
CA THR A 5 -16.83 -1.36 -8.34
C THR A 5 -16.24 -1.47 -6.93
N PHE A 6 -14.92 -1.53 -6.82
CA PHE A 6 -14.22 -1.53 -5.54
C PHE A 6 -14.46 -0.23 -4.78
N VAL A 7 -14.32 0.93 -5.44
CA VAL A 7 -14.56 2.26 -4.82
C VAL A 7 -16.02 2.39 -4.35
N LEU A 8 -16.98 1.89 -5.12
CA LEU A 8 -18.39 1.87 -4.70
C LEU A 8 -18.60 0.98 -3.48
N LYS A 9 -18.00 -0.22 -3.46
CA LYS A 9 -18.06 -1.11 -2.29
C LYS A 9 -17.40 -0.52 -1.06
N GLN A 10 -16.41 0.35 -1.21
CA GLN A 10 -15.78 1.01 -0.07
C GLN A 10 -16.73 1.95 0.70
N LYS A 11 -17.88 2.30 0.14
CA LYS A 11 -18.94 3.06 0.84
C LYS A 11 -19.86 2.19 1.69
N ASP A 12 -19.81 0.86 1.51
CA ASP A 12 -20.56 -0.09 2.32
C ASP A 12 -19.92 -0.19 3.72
N PRO A 13 -20.65 0.07 4.81
CA PRO A 13 -20.13 0.00 6.18
C PRO A 13 -19.48 -1.35 6.52
N ASP A 14 -20.09 -2.46 6.07
CA ASP A 14 -19.60 -3.80 6.39
C ASP A 14 -18.29 -4.12 5.66
N PHE A 15 -18.14 -3.60 4.46
CA PHE A 15 -16.91 -3.74 3.67
C PHE A 15 -15.83 -2.75 4.11
N SER A 16 -16.20 -1.51 4.44
CA SER A 16 -15.27 -0.45 4.81
C SER A 16 -14.58 -0.69 6.16
N CYS A 17 -15.27 -1.35 7.11
CA CYS A 17 -14.74 -1.75 8.41
C CYS A 17 -13.43 -2.54 8.28
N TRP A 18 -13.29 -3.39 7.25
CA TRP A 18 -12.07 -4.17 7.01
C TRP A 18 -10.86 -3.30 6.66
N PHE A 19 -11.08 -2.10 6.14
CA PHE A 19 -10.03 -1.16 5.75
C PHE A 19 -9.78 -0.09 6.81
N GLU A 20 -10.63 0.01 7.83
CA GLU A 20 -10.58 1.10 8.81
C GLU A 20 -9.28 1.09 9.60
N LYS A 21 -8.86 -0.09 10.05
CA LYS A 21 -7.59 -0.27 10.75
C LYS A 21 -6.39 0.10 9.87
N LEU A 22 -6.42 -0.30 8.60
CA LEU A 22 -5.38 0.04 7.64
C LEU A 22 -5.33 1.57 7.39
N ARG A 23 -6.50 2.22 7.28
CA ARG A 23 -6.60 3.67 7.08
C ARG A 23 -6.06 4.43 8.29
N GLN A 24 -6.42 4.03 9.50
CA GLN A 24 -5.91 4.60 10.75
C GLN A 24 -4.39 4.40 10.87
N ASP A 25 -3.89 3.22 10.53
CA ASP A 25 -2.46 2.95 10.51
C ASP A 25 -1.74 3.87 9.50
N ILE A 26 -2.31 4.09 8.31
CA ILE A 26 -1.75 5.01 7.30
C ILE A 26 -1.75 6.46 7.82
N GLU A 27 -2.82 6.91 8.47
CA GLU A 27 -2.89 8.26 9.05
C GLU A 27 -1.86 8.48 10.17
N VAL A 28 -1.70 7.52 11.07
CA VAL A 28 -0.68 7.57 12.13
C VAL A 28 0.73 7.60 11.52
N LEU A 29 0.95 6.78 10.49
CA LEU A 29 2.21 6.72 9.77
C LEU A 29 2.53 8.03 9.02
N ALA A 30 1.53 8.70 8.46
CA ALA A 30 1.67 9.98 7.75
C ALA A 30 1.99 11.15 8.70
N ASN A 31 1.47 11.12 9.93
CA ASN A 31 1.63 12.20 10.91
C ASN A 31 2.94 12.13 11.72
N GLU A 32 3.63 10.99 11.75
CA GLU A 32 4.94 10.83 12.43
C GLU A 32 6.00 10.20 11.49
N PRO A 33 6.35 10.84 10.35
CA PRO A 33 7.19 10.22 9.32
C PRO A 33 8.59 9.87 9.82
N GLY A 34 9.15 10.64 10.75
CA GLY A 34 10.47 10.37 11.34
C GLY A 34 10.51 9.12 12.22
N LYS A 35 9.45 8.83 12.97
CA LYS A 35 9.39 7.75 13.97
C LYS A 35 9.00 6.40 13.36
N HIS A 36 8.19 6.41 12.31
CA HIS A 36 7.70 5.18 11.65
C HIS A 36 8.27 4.94 10.25
N SER A 37 9.24 5.75 9.81
CA SER A 37 9.96 5.59 8.53
C SER A 37 10.38 4.14 8.28
N GLN A 38 10.93 3.44 9.28
CA GLN A 38 11.34 2.05 9.13
C GLN A 38 10.16 1.07 8.94
N ARG A 39 9.04 1.28 9.64
CA ARG A 39 7.85 0.43 9.50
C ARG A 39 7.21 0.64 8.12
N LEU A 40 7.15 1.89 7.67
CA LEU A 40 6.67 2.25 6.33
C LEU A 40 7.53 1.68 5.22
N ILE A 41 8.85 1.76 5.34
CA ILE A 41 9.78 1.16 4.37
C ILE A 41 9.56 -0.35 4.29
N LYS A 42 9.47 -1.04 5.45
CA LYS A 42 9.18 -2.48 5.48
C LYS A 42 7.83 -2.83 4.85
N LEU A 43 6.79 -2.03 5.12
CA LEU A 43 5.46 -2.23 4.53
C LEU A 43 5.49 -2.04 3.01
N GLN A 44 6.20 -1.01 2.54
CA GLN A 44 6.39 -0.75 1.11
C GLN A 44 7.16 -1.89 0.44
N HIS A 45 8.20 -2.43 1.09
CA HIS A 45 8.94 -3.59 0.59
C HIS A 45 8.05 -4.83 0.48
N ALA A 46 7.24 -5.12 1.49
CA ALA A 46 6.30 -6.24 1.49
C ALA A 46 5.20 -6.08 0.43
N LEU A 47 4.74 -4.85 0.19
CA LEU A 47 3.78 -4.57 -0.88
C LEU A 47 4.39 -4.80 -2.26
N VAL A 48 5.63 -4.35 -2.48
CA VAL A 48 6.36 -4.61 -3.74
C VAL A 48 6.52 -6.11 -3.97
N GLU A 49 6.89 -6.89 -2.94
CA GLU A 49 6.99 -8.35 -3.03
C GLU A 49 5.65 -9.02 -3.35
N LEU A 50 4.56 -8.52 -2.76
CA LEU A 50 3.22 -9.00 -3.08
C LEU A 50 2.83 -8.70 -4.53
N ILE A 51 3.18 -7.52 -5.05
CA ILE A 51 2.93 -7.15 -6.44
C ILE A 51 3.76 -8.03 -7.38
N ASP A 52 5.02 -8.32 -7.04
CA ASP A 52 5.86 -9.24 -7.81
C ASP A 52 5.30 -10.66 -7.85
N PHE A 53 4.71 -11.11 -6.74
CA PHE A 53 4.01 -12.40 -6.69
C PHE A 53 2.74 -12.41 -7.55
N LEU A 54 1.95 -11.33 -7.53
CA LEU A 54 0.66 -11.27 -8.23
C LEU A 54 0.77 -10.91 -9.72
N ASP A 55 1.82 -10.22 -10.14
CA ASP A 55 2.04 -9.75 -11.51
C ASP A 55 3.52 -9.95 -11.93
N PRO A 56 4.00 -11.21 -12.03
CA PRO A 56 5.40 -11.51 -12.33
C PRO A 56 5.83 -10.99 -13.71
N GLU A 57 4.92 -11.03 -14.68
CA GLU A 57 5.15 -10.57 -16.05
C GLU A 57 5.03 -9.05 -16.22
N CYS A 58 4.78 -8.31 -15.14
CA CYS A 58 4.66 -6.84 -15.14
C CYS A 58 3.60 -6.30 -16.12
N ILE A 59 2.51 -7.06 -16.32
CA ILE A 59 1.44 -6.72 -17.27
C ILE A 59 0.58 -5.58 -16.73
N ARG A 60 0.38 -5.53 -15.40
CA ARG A 60 -0.51 -4.57 -14.73
C ARG A 60 0.25 -3.42 -14.07
N PHE A 61 1.45 -3.70 -13.58
CA PHE A 61 2.32 -2.72 -12.96
C PHE A 61 3.72 -2.81 -13.57
N ALA A 62 4.13 -1.75 -14.27
CA ALA A 62 5.46 -1.65 -14.84
C ALA A 62 6.55 -1.70 -13.76
N LYS A 63 7.68 -2.30 -14.10
CA LYS A 63 8.79 -2.58 -13.18
C LYS A 63 9.40 -1.32 -12.54
N GLU A 64 9.34 -0.20 -13.24
CA GLU A 64 9.84 1.11 -12.77
C GLU A 64 9.13 1.64 -11.51
N PHE A 65 7.88 1.24 -11.27
CA PHE A 65 7.12 1.62 -10.07
C PHE A 65 7.30 0.63 -8.90
N ARG A 66 8.05 -0.47 -9.09
CA ARG A 66 8.31 -1.50 -8.07
C ARG A 66 9.63 -1.30 -7.33
N THR A 67 10.11 -0.06 -7.30
CA THR A 67 11.37 0.26 -6.62
C THR A 67 11.17 0.24 -5.12
N LYS A 68 12.01 -0.52 -4.41
CA LYS A 68 12.04 -0.52 -2.95
C LYS A 68 12.67 0.79 -2.46
N ILE A 69 11.99 1.50 -1.58
CA ILE A 69 12.50 2.75 -1.02
C ILE A 69 13.73 2.43 -0.18
N ASN A 70 14.85 3.11 -0.47
CA ASN A 70 16.08 3.01 0.29
C ASN A 70 16.29 4.29 1.12
N ARG A 71 16.76 4.15 2.35
CA ARG A 71 16.80 5.25 3.34
C ARG A 71 17.80 6.36 3.01
N GLU A 72 18.65 6.18 1.99
CA GLU A 72 19.76 7.08 1.65
C GLU A 72 19.35 8.34 0.87
N SER A 73 18.06 8.50 0.55
CA SER A 73 17.52 9.69 -0.11
C SER A 73 16.59 10.43 0.86
N CYS A 74 17.17 11.06 1.87
CA CYS A 74 16.52 12.10 2.67
C CYS A 74 17.51 13.25 2.87
#